data_AF-A0A4R1YW17-F1
#
_entry.id   AF-A0A4R1YW17-F1
#
_cell.length_a   1.000
_cell.length_b   1.000
_cell.length_c   1.000
_cell.angle_alpha   90.00
_cell.angle_beta   90.00
_cell.angle_gamma   90.00
#
_symmetry.space_group_name_H-M   'P 1'
#
loop_
_entity.id
_entity.type
_entity.pdbx_description
1 polymer ?
#
loop_
_entity_poly.entity_id
_entity_poly.type
_entity_poly.pdbx_seq_one_letter_code
_entity_poly.pdbx_strand_id
1 'polypeptide(L)' 'MNLSELWKLYEADKRIQGFSPKTLKAYSLQHKMLILELGDLAITEVTLTMLKEYLAKQADRLKPSSLGHRIRFDSSN' A
#
# COMPACT_ATOMS: atom_id res chain seq x y z
N MET A 1 8.37 -8.58 11.48
CA MET A 1 7.04 -8.53 10.86
C MET A 1 7.23 -8.22 9.40
N ASN A 2 6.71 -9.08 8.55
CA ASN A 2 6.80 -8.92 7.10
C ASN A 2 5.60 -8.13 6.57
N LEU A 3 5.68 -7.67 5.32
CA LEU A 3 4.59 -6.93 4.68
C LEU A 3 3.27 -7.72 4.71
N SER A 4 3.29 -9.03 4.45
CA SER A 4 2.11 -9.89 4.48
C SER A 4 1.41 -9.92 5.85
N GLU A 5 2.19 -9.83 6.93
CA GLU A 5 1.69 -9.77 8.30
C GLU A 5 1.20 -8.37 8.67
N LEU A 6 1.88 -7.32 8.20
CA LEU A 6 1.51 -5.92 8.42
C LEU A 6 0.07 -5.63 7.98
N TRP A 7 -0.36 -6.19 6.84
CA TRP A 7 -1.73 -5.99 6.35
C TRP A 7 -2.79 -6.38 7.38
N LYS A 8 -2.57 -7.45 8.14
CA LYS A 8 -3.56 -7.94 9.11
C LYS A 8 -3.77 -6.93 10.24
N LEU A 9 -2.69 -6.33 10.74
CA LEU A 9 -2.74 -5.30 11.78
C LEU A 9 -3.36 -4.01 11.24
N TYR A 10 -2.89 -3.57 10.07
CA TYR A 10 -3.41 -2.38 9.43
C TYR A 10 -4.92 -2.48 9.14
N GLU A 11 -5.38 -3.63 8.63
CA GLU A 11 -6.81 -3.86 8.36
C GLU A 11 -7.64 -3.83 9.64
N ALA A 12 -7.16 -4.43 10.73
CA ALA A 12 -7.83 -4.39 12.02
C ALA A 12 -8.00 -2.96 12.53
N ASP A 13 -6.92 -2.16 12.50
CA ASP A 13 -6.95 -0.76 12.92
C ASP A 13 -7.92 0.07 12.08
N LYS A 14 -7.91 -0.11 10.76
CA LYS A 14 -8.80 0.66 9.86
C LYS A 14 -10.26 0.24 9.99
N ARG A 15 -10.55 -1.02 10.31
CA ARG A 15 -11.91 -1.45 10.65
C ARG A 15 -12.42 -0.74 11.91
N ILE A 16 -11.59 -0.63 12.95
CA ILE A 16 -11.92 0.10 14.19
C ILE A 16 -12.19 1.59 13.89
N GLN A 17 -11.42 2.18 12.98
CA GLN A 17 -11.61 3.56 12.50
C GLN A 17 -12.84 3.75 11.58
N GLY A 18 -13.64 2.71 11.33
CA GLY A 18 -14.87 2.81 10.57
C GLY A 18 -14.70 2.81 9.04
N PHE A 19 -13.56 2.35 8.52
CA PHE A 19 -13.34 2.28 7.08
C PHE A 19 -14.30 1.28 6.42
N SER A 20 -14.88 1.66 5.28
CA SER A 20 -15.80 0.80 4.55
C SER A 20 -15.11 -0.47 4.02
N PRO A 21 -15.81 -1.62 3.91
CA PRO A 21 -15.25 -2.82 3.30
C PRO A 21 -14.74 -2.61 1.87
N LYS A 22 -15.40 -1.72 1.12
CA LYS A 22 -14.97 -1.34 -0.24
C LYS A 22 -13.61 -0.65 -0.23
N THR A 23 -13.39 0.28 0.71
CA THR A 23 -12.12 0.98 0.88
C THR A 23 -11.02 0.01 1.28
N LEU A 24 -11.28 -0.86 2.27
CA LEU A 24 -10.32 -1.87 2.71
C LEU A 24 -9.94 -2.84 1.60
N LYS A 25 -10.90 -3.25 0.77
CA LYS A 25 -10.63 -4.09 -0.41
C LYS A 25 -9.70 -3.40 -1.42
N ALA A 26 -9.92 -2.11 -1.66
CA ALA A 26 -9.04 -1.33 -2.54
C ALA A 26 -7.62 -1.23 -1.96
N TYR A 27 -7.49 -0.97 -0.66
CA TYR A 27 -6.19 -0.91 0.02
C TYR A 27 -5.47 -2.27 0.04
N SER A 28 -6.22 -3.36 0.26
CA SER A 28 -5.68 -4.72 0.21
C SER A 28 -5.09 -5.02 -1.16
N LEU A 29 -5.76 -4.57 -2.23
CA LEU A 29 -5.25 -4.72 -3.57
C LEU A 29 -3.95 -3.94 -3.77
N GLN A 30 -3.86 -2.69 -3.31
CA GLN A 30 -2.62 -1.91 -3.40
C GLN A 30 -1.47 -2.58 -2.64
N HIS A 31 -1.75 -3.06 -1.43
CA HIS A 31 -0.77 -3.76 -0.61
C HIS A 31 -0.29 -5.06 -1.28
N LYS A 32 -1.18 -5.85 -1.87
CA LYS A 32 -0.81 -7.04 -2.64
C LYS A 32 0.07 -6.71 -3.84
N MET A 33 -0.20 -5.61 -4.54
CA MET A 33 0.62 -5.16 -5.66
C MET A 33 2.01 -4.71 -5.20
N LEU A 34 2.13 -4.11 -4.01
CA LEU A 34 3.41 -3.76 -3.42
C LEU A 34 4.24 -5.03 -3.12
N ILE A 35 3.65 -6.03 -2.47
CA ILE A 35 4.31 -7.32 -2.19
C ILE A 35 4.71 -8.03 -3.49
N LEU A 36 3.86 -7.98 -4.52
CA LEU A 36 4.16 -8.60 -5.82
C LEU A 36 5.41 -7.99 -6.48
N GLU A 37 5.67 -6.70 -6.31
CA GLU A 37 6.83 -6.03 -6.91
C GLU A 37 8.06 -6.09 -6.00
N LEU A 38 7.91 -5.86 -4.69
CA LEU A 38 9.03 -5.76 -3.75
C LEU A 38 9.39 -7.10 -3.07
N GLY A 39 8.48 -8.07 -3.09
CA GLY A 39 8.56 -9.28 -2.28
C GLY A 39 7.94 -9.10 -0.89
N ASP A 40 7.82 -10.20 -0.14
CA ASP A 40 7.33 -10.20 1.24
C ASP A 40 8.47 -9.91 2.24
N LEU A 41 9.03 -8.72 2.13
CA LEU A 41 10.18 -8.27 2.92
C LEU A 41 9.78 -7.98 4.37
N ALA A 42 10.77 -8.01 5.27
CA ALA A 42 10.58 -7.44 6.59
C ALA A 42 10.39 -5.91 6.47
N ILE A 43 9.53 -5.32 7.31
CA ILE A 43 9.25 -3.87 7.25
C ILE A 43 10.54 -3.04 7.41
N THR A 44 11.49 -3.53 8.20
CA THR A 44 12.80 -2.89 8.43
C THR A 44 13.71 -2.91 7.20
N GLU A 45 13.45 -3.78 6.24
CA GLU A 45 14.20 -3.89 4.98
C GLU A 45 13.58 -3.03 3.86
N VAL A 46 12.34 -2.56 4.05
CA VAL A 46 11.68 -1.68 3.08
C VAL A 46 12.29 -0.29 3.17
N THR A 47 13.00 0.11 2.11
CA THR A 47 13.63 1.42 2.04
C THR A 47 12.76 2.43 1.28
N LEU A 48 12.96 3.73 1.58
CA LEU A 48 12.29 4.81 0.86
C LEU A 48 12.59 4.78 -0.66
N THR A 49 13.80 4.38 -1.05
CA THR A 49 14.20 4.27 -2.45
C THR A 49 13.35 3.22 -3.18
N MET A 50 13.16 2.04 -2.59
CA MET A 50 12.32 0.98 -3.15
C MET A 50 10.86 1.44 -3.34
N LEU A 51 10.33 2.19 -2.37
CA LEU A 51 8.98 2.75 -2.48
C LEU A 51 8.88 3.79 -3.60
N LYS A 52 9.87 4.68 -3.75
CA LYS A 52 9.91 5.67 -4.84
C LYS A 52 10.00 5.00 -6.21
N GLU A 53 10.84 3.99 -6.35
CA GLU A 53 10.97 3.23 -7.59
C GLU A 53 9.69 2.46 -7.93
N TYR A 54 9.05 1.84 -6.92
CA TYR A 54 7.74 1.22 -7.07
C TYR A 54 6.71 2.24 -7.58
N LEU A 55 6.61 3.41 -6.93
CA LEU A 55 5.64 4.44 -7.31
C LEU A 55 5.90 4.99 -8.72
N ALA A 56 7.17 5.20 -9.10
CA ALA A 56 7.55 5.63 -10.44
C ALA A 56 7.12 4.60 -11.51
N LYS A 57 7.44 3.32 -11.30
CA LYS A 57 7.01 2.23 -12.20
C LYS A 57 5.49 2.14 -12.34
N GLN A 58 4.76 2.41 -11.26
CA GLN A 58 3.31 2.37 -11.26
C GLN A 58 2.72 3.62 -11.94
N ALA A 59 3.36 4.78 -11.82
CA ALA A 59 2.98 6.01 -12.52
C ALA A 59 3.11 5.88 -14.04
N ASP A 60 4.15 5.20 -14.52
CA ASP A 60 4.33 4.93 -15.96
C ASP A 60 3.26 3.98 -16.52
N ARG A 61 2.66 3.14 -15.67
CA ARG A 61 1.66 2.12 -16.06
C ARG A 61 0.20 2.55 -15.82
N LEU A 62 -0.06 3.63 -15.06
CA LEU A 62 -1.41 4.04 -14.65
C LEU A 62 -1.76 5.44 -15.15
N LYS A 63 -2.99 5.61 -15.64
CA LYS A 63 -3.53 6.93 -15.95
C LYS A 63 -3.55 7.83 -14.69
N PRO A 64 -3.31 9.14 -14.81
CA PRO A 64 -3.18 10.09 -13.68
C PRO A 64 -4.29 10.00 -12.61
N SER A 65 -5.52 9.66 -13.01
CA SER A 65 -6.67 9.51 -12.11
C SER A 65 -6.54 8.38 -11.08
N SER A 66 -5.65 7.39 -11.30
CA SER A 66 -5.38 6.29 -10.36
C SER A 66 -4.26 6.60 -9.37
N LEU A 67 -3.38 7.56 -9.69
CA LEU A 67 -2.29 8.00 -8.81
C LEU A 67 -2.80 8.81 -7.62
N GLY A 68 -3.82 9.65 -7.83
CA GLY A 68 -4.40 10.51 -6.78
C GLY A 68 -4.96 9.74 -5.58
N HIS A 69 -5.44 8.51 -5.78
CA HIS A 69 -5.91 7.65 -4.69
C HIS A 69 -4.76 6.99 -3.90
N ARG A 70 -3.59 6.78 -4.51
CA ARG A 70 -2.41 6.20 -3.84
C ARG A 70 -1.64 7.24 -3.04
N ILE A 71 -1.51 8.46 -3.55
CA ILE A 71 -0.79 9.55 -2.85
C ILE A 71 -1.49 9.92 -1.54
N ARG A 72 -2.83 9.92 -1.48
CA ARG A 72 -3.58 10.20 -0.23
C ARG A 72 -3.38 9.14 0.87
N PHE A 73 -2.89 7.95 0.54
CA PHE A 73 -2.54 6.95 1.55
C PHE A 73 -1.29 7.36 2.35
N ASP A 74 -0.37 8.09 1.72
CA ASP A 74 0.92 8.48 2.28
C ASP A 74 0.87 9.81 3.06
N SER A 75 -0.22 10.58 2.92
CA SER A 75 -0.36 11.93 3.53
C SER A 75 -1.29 11.98 4.75
N SER A 76 -1.76 10.83 5.24
CA SER A 76 -2.64 10.73 6.41
C SER A 76 -1.93 10.06 7.58
N ASN A 77 -0.79 10.64 7.96
CA ASN A 77 -0.09 10.38 9.21
C ASN A 77 0.17 11.72 9.89
#